data_AF-A0A8T7KG37-F1
#
_entry.id   AF-A0A8T7KG37-F1
#
_cell.length_a   1.000
_cell.length_b   1.000
_cell.length_c   1.000
_cell.angle_alpha   90.00
_cell.angle_beta   90.00
_cell.angle_gamma   90.00
#
_symmetry.space_group_name_H-M   'P 1'
#
loop_
_entity.id
_entity.type
_entity.pdbx_description
1 polymer ?
#
loop_
_entity_poly.entity_id
_entity_poly.type
_entity_poly.pdbx_seq_one_letter_code
_entity_poly.pdbx_strand_id
1 'polypeptide(L)'
;MRVLIDTNIVLDVLLDRHPWVTDASQVWASCESGRITGYIPGSAMTDMFYVARRMTDIATAQIAVGLCLATADSSQPHFTSAGRAAVPGGHTPARSRSGAAG
;
A
#
# COMPACT_ATOMS: atom_id res chain seq x y z
N MET A 1 21.42 1.18 -1.83
CA MET A 1 20.88 2.51 -2.19
C MET A 1 19.71 2.83 -1.26
N ARG A 2 19.58 4.08 -0.79
CA ARG A 2 18.46 4.51 0.08
C ARG A 2 17.42 5.25 -0.76
N VAL A 3 16.14 4.88 -0.61
CA VAL A 3 15.03 5.48 -1.37
C VAL A 3 13.89 5.86 -0.44
N LEU A 4 13.28 7.00 -0.69
CA LEU A 4 12.01 7.37 -0.08
C LEU A 4 10.90 6.78 -0.96
N ILE A 5 10.07 5.95 -0.37
CA ILE A 5 8.92 5.34 -1.03
C ILE A 5 7.73 6.30 -0.89
N ASP A 6 7.15 6.67 -2.03
CA ASP A 6 5.94 7.48 -2.06
C ASP A 6 4.74 6.70 -1.53
N THR A 7 3.80 7.43 -0.93
CA THR A 7 2.54 6.88 -0.41
C THR A 7 1.78 6.06 -1.45
N ASN A 8 1.78 6.47 -2.73
CA ASN A 8 1.05 5.76 -3.78
C ASN A 8 1.60 4.36 -4.03
N ILE A 9 2.92 4.17 -4.01
CA ILE A 9 3.55 2.85 -4.21
C ILE A 9 3.11 1.88 -3.11
N VAL A 10 3.04 2.37 -1.86
CA VAL A 10 2.57 1.56 -0.73
C VAL A 10 1.09 1.21 -0.90
N LEU A 11 0.26 2.19 -1.26
CA LEU A 11 -1.16 1.97 -1.52
C LEU A 11 -1.41 1.02 -2.68
N ASP A 12 -0.56 1.04 -3.71
CA ASP A 12 -0.71 0.17 -4.88
C ASP A 12 -0.48 -1.29 -4.52
N VAL A 13 0.47 -1.58 -3.61
CA VAL A 13 0.68 -2.92 -3.06
C VAL A 13 -0.43 -3.31 -2.09
N LEU A 14 -0.74 -2.46 -1.10
CA LEU A 14 -1.68 -2.80 -0.03
C LEU A 14 -3.12 -3.00 -0.53
N LEU A 15 -3.52 -2.22 -1.53
CA LEU A 15 -4.89 -2.21 -2.06
C LEU A 15 -5.02 -2.88 -3.44
N ASP A 16 -3.97 -3.53 -3.93
CA ASP A 16 -3.93 -4.21 -5.24
C ASP A 16 -4.37 -3.29 -6.41
N ARG A 17 -3.85 -2.06 -6.44
CA ARG A 17 -4.29 -1.03 -7.41
C ARG A 17 -3.65 -1.25 -8.77
N HIS A 18 -4.48 -1.57 -9.74
CA HIS A 18 -4.08 -1.61 -11.13
C HIS A 18 -4.01 -0.20 -11.74
N PRO A 19 -3.07 0.05 -12.68
CA PRO A 19 -2.14 -0.90 -13.29
C PRO A 19 -0.79 -1.04 -12.57
N TRP A 20 -0.53 -0.27 -11.52
CA TRP A 20 0.82 -0.09 -10.96
C TRP A 20 1.24 -1.13 -9.92
N VAL A 21 0.31 -1.96 -9.43
CA VAL A 21 0.60 -2.98 -8.41
C VAL A 21 1.79 -3.88 -8.76
N THR A 22 1.97 -4.22 -10.04
CA THR A 22 3.09 -5.07 -10.47
C THR A 22 4.43 -4.38 -10.26
N ASP A 23 4.56 -3.12 -10.68
CA ASP A 23 5.79 -2.34 -10.54
C ASP A 23 6.06 -2.00 -9.07
N ALA A 24 5.01 -1.60 -8.34
CA ALA A 24 5.09 -1.32 -6.91
C ALA A 24 5.55 -2.55 -6.10
N SER A 25 5.05 -3.75 -6.46
CA SER A 25 5.48 -5.02 -5.86
C SER A 25 6.95 -5.34 -6.15
N GLN A 26 7.49 -4.95 -7.31
CA GLN A 26 8.92 -5.13 -7.61
C GLN A 26 9.81 -4.21 -6.76
N VAL A 27 9.35 -2.99 -6.48
CA VAL A 27 10.02 -2.09 -5.52
C VAL A 27 10.03 -2.74 -4.14
N TRP A 28 8.88 -3.27 -3.70
CA TRP A 28 8.77 -3.96 -2.41
C TRP A 28 9.70 -5.17 -2.30
N ALA A 29 9.71 -6.04 -3.32
CA ALA A 29 10.60 -7.21 -3.38
C ALA A 29 12.09 -6.81 -3.38
N SER A 30 12.42 -5.64 -3.91
CA SER A 30 13.79 -5.11 -3.87
C SER A 30 14.19 -4.62 -2.48
N CYS A 31 13.24 -4.13 -1.68
CA CYS A 31 13.44 -3.86 -0.26
C CYS A 31 13.64 -5.16 0.55
N GLU A 32 12.78 -6.16 0.33
CA GLU A 32 12.85 -7.49 0.97
C GLU A 32 14.19 -8.18 0.71
N SER A 33 14.66 -8.15 -0.53
CA SER A 33 15.95 -8.76 -0.92
C SER A 33 17.18 -7.95 -0.50
N GLY A 34 17.00 -6.83 0.23
CA GLY A 34 18.09 -5.98 0.70
C GLY A 34 18.82 -5.20 -0.40
N ARG A 35 18.33 -5.22 -1.65
CA ARG A 35 18.95 -4.47 -2.77
C ARG A 35 18.79 -2.97 -2.59
N ILE A 36 17.66 -2.54 -2.04
CA ILE A 36 17.39 -1.16 -1.67
C ILE A 36 16.92 -1.07 -0.22
N THR A 37 17.14 0.10 0.36
CA THR A 37 16.71 0.47 1.70
C THR A 37 15.55 1.46 1.54
N GLY A 38 14.33 0.99 1.75
CA GLY A 38 13.12 1.81 1.61
C GLY A 38 12.79 2.56 2.89
N TYR A 39 12.35 3.81 2.76
CA TYR A 39 11.81 4.61 3.87
C TYR A 39 10.42 5.10 3.49
N ILE A 40 9.51 5.15 4.46
CA ILE A 40 8.19 5.78 4.29
C ILE A 40 8.12 6.96 5.26
N PRO A 41 7.71 8.17 4.82
CA PRO A 41 7.50 9.29 5.73
C PRO A 41 6.45 8.97 6.79
N GLY A 42 6.65 9.41 8.03
CA GLY A 42 5.62 9.27 9.08
C GLY A 42 4.30 9.97 8.71
N SER A 43 4.37 11.09 7.99
CA SER A 43 3.19 11.79 7.46
C SER A 43 2.41 10.96 6.44
N ALA A 44 3.05 10.03 5.74
CA ALA A 44 2.37 9.15 4.79
C ALA A 44 1.39 8.19 5.51
N MET A 45 1.57 7.90 6.80
CA MET A 45 0.69 7.01 7.56
C MET A 45 -0.74 7.55 7.65
N THR A 46 -0.89 8.85 7.92
CA THR A 46 -2.20 9.50 7.97
C THR A 46 -2.85 9.57 6.59
N ASP A 47 -2.06 9.81 5.55
CA ASP A 47 -2.55 9.85 4.17
C ASP A 47 -2.99 8.46 3.70
N MET A 48 -2.20 7.42 4.00
CA MET A 48 -2.53 6.02 3.73
C MET A 48 -3.83 5.63 4.40
N PHE A 49 -4.00 5.94 5.69
CA PHE A 49 -5.23 5.66 6.41
C PHE A 49 -6.43 6.30 5.72
N TYR A 50 -6.32 7.58 5.38
CA TYR A 50 -7.41 8.34 4.80
C TYR A 50 -7.84 7.81 3.43
N VAL A 51 -6.85 7.52 2.56
CA VAL A 51 -7.09 7.01 1.22
C VAL A 51 -7.61 5.58 1.27
N ALA A 52 -6.97 4.69 2.02
CA ALA A 52 -7.41 3.30 2.17
C ALA A 52 -8.85 3.23 2.69
N ARG A 53 -9.18 4.01 3.73
CA ARG A 53 -10.55 4.06 4.29
C ARG A 53 -11.58 4.52 3.26
N ARG A 54 -11.22 5.47 2.38
CA ARG A 54 -12.11 5.96 1.32
C ARG A 54 -12.30 4.97 0.19
N MET A 55 -11.31 4.14 -0.10
CA MET A 55 -11.35 3.17 -1.19
C MET A 55 -11.92 1.82 -0.76
N THR A 56 -11.83 1.50 0.53
CA THR A 56 -12.22 0.21 1.11
C THR A 56 -13.16 0.46 2.30
N ASP A 57 -12.71 0.12 3.51
CA ASP A 57 -13.42 0.34 4.77
C ASP A 57 -12.42 0.69 5.89
N ILE A 58 -12.93 1.01 7.08
CA ILE A 58 -12.10 1.40 8.22
C ILE A 58 -11.22 0.26 8.75
N ALA A 59 -11.70 -0.99 8.73
CA ALA A 59 -10.97 -2.14 9.24
C ALA A 59 -9.78 -2.45 8.32
N THR A 60 -10.04 -2.47 7.01
CA THR A 60 -9.03 -2.61 5.96
C THR A 60 -7.95 -1.53 6.05
N ALA A 61 -8.35 -0.27 6.26
CA ALA A 61 -7.41 0.85 6.45
C ALA A 61 -6.56 0.71 7.71
N GLN A 62 -7.14 0.25 8.82
CA GLN A 62 -6.41 0.00 10.07
C GLN A 62 -5.39 -1.13 9.90
N ILE A 63 -5.76 -2.22 9.22
CA ILE A 63 -4.85 -3.33 8.91
C ILE A 63 -3.69 -2.84 8.03
N ALA A 64 -4.00 -2.09 6.96
CA ALA A 64 -3.01 -1.53 6.05
C ALA A 64 -1.95 -0.68 6.79
N VAL A 65 -2.38 0.25 7.64
CA VAL A 65 -1.47 1.09 8.43
C VAL A 65 -0.72 0.27 9.48
N GLY A 66 -1.40 -0.69 10.13
CA GLY A 66 -0.79 -1.59 11.12
C GLY A 66 0.35 -2.42 10.53
N LEU A 67 0.18 -2.94 9.30
CA LEU A 67 1.23 -3.66 8.57
C LEU A 67 2.44 -2.76 8.32
N CYS A 68 2.23 -1.52 7.86
CA CYS A 68 3.31 -0.56 7.65
C CYS A 68 4.07 -0.21 8.93
N LEU A 69 3.37 -0.02 10.05
CA LEU A 69 4.00 0.29 11.34
C LEU A 69 4.77 -0.90 11.90
N ALA A 70 4.24 -2.12 11.78
CA ALA A 70 4.95 -3.34 12.20
C ALA A 70 6.27 -3.54 11.43
N THR A 71 6.31 -3.14 10.15
CA THR A 71 7.55 -3.14 9.35
C THR A 71 8.50 -1.98 9.68
N ALA A 72 8.04 -0.93 10.35
CA ALA A 72 8.85 0.25 10.69
C ALA A 72 9.54 0.14 12.07
N ASP A 73 8.93 -0.57 13.03
CA ASP A 73 9.50 -0.81 14.37
C ASP A 73 10.65 -1.82 14.38
N SER A 74 10.77 -2.61 13.32
CA SER A 74 11.98 -3.39 13.10
C SER A 74 13.07 -2.43 12.64
N SER A 75 14.17 -2.32 13.39
CA SER A 75 15.38 -1.55 13.07
C SER A 75 16.11 -2.01 11.80
N GLN A 76 15.42 -2.78 10.96
CA GLN A 76 15.85 -3.25 9.66
C GLN A 76 14.99 -2.55 8.60
N PRO A 77 15.57 -1.73 7.72
CA PRO A 77 14.88 -1.06 6.62
C PRO A 77 14.48 -2.03 5.47
N HIS A 78 14.31 -3.30 5.82
CA HIS A 78 13.93 -4.41 4.97
C HIS A 78 12.47 -4.72 5.31
N PHE A 79 11.55 -4.11 4.56
CA PHE A 79 10.13 -4.45 4.63
C PHE A 79 10.00 -5.97 4.48
N THR A 80 9.32 -6.65 5.41
CA THR A 80 9.20 -8.12 5.39
C THR A 80 7.90 -8.55 4.72
N SER A 81 7.87 -9.78 4.21
CA SER A 81 6.80 -10.36 3.39
C SER A 81 5.44 -10.53 4.08
N ALA A 82 5.33 -10.16 5.35
CA ALA A 82 4.03 -10.04 6.03
C ALA A 82 3.12 -8.99 5.38
N GLY A 83 3.67 -8.01 4.65
CA GLY A 83 2.91 -6.99 3.90
C GLY A 83 2.37 -7.45 2.53
N ARG A 84 2.68 -8.67 2.07
CA ARG A 84 2.25 -9.17 0.74
C ARG A 84 0.85 -9.79 0.75
N ALA A 85 0.28 -10.06 1.92
CA ALA A 85 -1.14 -10.37 2.02
C ALA A 85 -1.91 -9.07 1.74
N ALA A 86 -2.33 -8.90 0.47
CA ALA A 86 -3.29 -7.85 0.11
C ALA A 86 -4.43 -7.86 1.14
N VAL A 87 -4.82 -6.69 1.61
CA VAL A 87 -5.80 -6.64 2.70
C VAL A 87 -7.09 -7.29 2.21
N PRO A 88 -7.63 -8.31 2.92
CA PRO A 88 -8.81 -9.02 2.45
C PRO A 88 -9.98 -8.05 2.34
N GLY A 89 -10.54 -7.90 1.14
CA GLY A 89 -11.73 -7.07 0.93
C GLY A 89 -11.56 -5.83 0.06
N GLY A 90 -10.43 -5.67 -0.67
CA GLY A 90 -10.27 -4.67 -1.71
C GLY A 90 -11.39 -4.71 -2.75
N HIS A 91 -12.49 -4.00 -2.48
CA HIS A 91 -13.59 -3.82 -3.41
C HIS A 91 -13.06 -2.97 -4.55
N THR A 92 -12.91 -3.56 -5.73
CA THR A 92 -12.87 -2.81 -6.98
C THR A 92 -14.14 -1.98 -7.04
N PRO A 93 -14.10 -0.63 -7.05
CA PRO A 93 -15.33 0.14 -7.20
C PRO A 93 -15.86 -0.15 -8.59
N ALA A 94 -16.98 -0.87 -8.67
CA ALA A 94 -17.71 -1.06 -9.92
C ALA A 94 -18.07 0.31 -10.46
N ARG A 95 -17.39 0.74 -11.52
CA ARG A 95 -17.73 1.95 -12.28
C ARG A 95 -19.04 1.69 -13.01
N SER A 96 -20.16 1.89 -12.32
CA SER A 96 -21.48 2.05 -12.93
C SER A 96 -21.50 3.40 -13.65
N ARG A 97 -21.05 3.42 -14.91
CA ARG A 97 -21.45 4.46 -15.86
C ARG A 97 -22.84 4.08 -16.36
N SER A 98 -23.88 4.54 -15.67
CA SER A 98 -25.20 4.66 -16.29
C SER A 98 -25.20 5.94 -17.12
N GLY A 99 -24.96 5.78 -18.42
CA GLY A 99 -25.48 6.71 -19.40
C GLY A 99 -26.94 6.37 -19.63
N ALA A 100 -27.84 7.31 -19.35
CA ALA A 100 -29.19 7.31 -19.89
C ALA A 100 -29.39 8.66 -20.57
N ALA A 101 -29.29 8.62 -21.90
CA ALA A 101 -29.86 9.62 -22.75
C ALA A 101 -31.37 9.69 -22.50
N GLY A 102 -31.89 10.90 -22.38
CA GLY A 102 -33.29 11.26 -22.30
C GLY A 102 -33.41 12.75 -22.51
#